data_AF-M0AGG7-F1
#
_entry.id   AF-M0AGG7-F1
#
_cell.length_a   1.000
_cell.length_b   1.000
_cell.length_c   1.000
_cell.angle_alpha   90.00
_cell.angle_beta   90.00
_cell.angle_gamma   90.00
#
_symmetry.space_group_name_H-M   'P 1'
#
loop_
_entity.id
_entity.type
_entity.pdbx_description
1 polymer ?
#
loop_
_entity_poly.entity_id
_entity_poly.type
_entity_poly.pdbx_seq_one_letter_code
_entity_poly.pdbx_strand_id
1 'polypeptide(L)'
;MDLDAPADAWYVYVAVAIVSVALAGLALGVSTGPPPDAERAATTIEGATTSEYPARATAEHDAETVTIDRRTITMENDHGTSHASVDYGVVVPVRGNERLENLSAGAAFKDEYAEALADGDRHAFDEFQQDVESAFDENSGRPIRADGDLRARQVTVDAAVDELDPVEEQLTIEVTEDWEPILSTVPDQIWDPEPYIGAMQVTYTGPEDRRATVHMDGEYRLSDILPDAVPTPAVPDPEPLDETAELAATDHGSASTVIRPRSDGQIDISLPRDFGRLRSSQPARDPIEFTVEATDPSGDLPSATGSGELEYADGSVEWTNEVERDMEFDHEHPAIGRNDGGNYYVTLVAV
;
A
#
# COMPACT_ATOMS: atom_id res chain seq x y z
N MET A 1 -56.32 17.79 -84.80
CA MET A 1 -55.68 17.05 -83.70
C MET A 1 -55.30 18.10 -82.68
N ASP A 2 -56.19 18.35 -81.74
CA ASP A 2 -55.91 19.25 -80.62
C ASP A 2 -54.77 18.65 -79.81
N LEU A 3 -53.63 19.33 -79.82
CA LEU A 3 -52.58 19.11 -78.85
C LEU A 3 -53.10 19.76 -77.57
N ASP A 4 -53.96 19.06 -76.83
CA ASP A 4 -54.16 19.35 -75.42
C ASP A 4 -52.76 19.32 -74.80
N ALA A 5 -52.18 20.50 -74.62
CA ALA A 5 -50.91 20.66 -73.93
C ALA A 5 -51.14 20.03 -72.55
N PRO A 6 -50.51 18.89 -72.24
CA PRO A 6 -50.91 18.12 -71.08
C PRO A 6 -50.68 19.02 -69.87
N ALA A 7 -51.77 19.27 -69.13
CA ALA A 7 -51.75 19.97 -67.84
C ALA A 7 -50.78 19.32 -66.82
N ASP A 8 -50.17 18.20 -67.18
CA ASP A 8 -49.14 17.47 -66.45
C ASP A 8 -47.70 17.98 -66.62
N ALA A 9 -47.40 18.87 -67.58
CA ALA A 9 -46.01 19.25 -67.84
C ALA A 9 -45.31 19.91 -66.64
N TRP A 10 -46.04 20.64 -65.80
CA TRP A 10 -45.46 21.29 -64.61
C TRP A 10 -45.24 20.31 -63.45
N TYR A 11 -46.14 19.33 -63.27
CA TYR A 11 -45.98 18.26 -62.27
C TYR A 11 -44.77 17.39 -62.61
N VAL A 12 -44.54 17.10 -63.90
CA VAL A 12 -43.33 16.41 -64.38
C VAL A 12 -42.07 17.21 -64.04
N TYR A 13 -42.08 18.53 -64.23
CA TYR A 13 -40.93 19.38 -63.91
C TYR A 13 -40.62 19.40 -62.40
N VAL A 14 -41.64 19.47 -61.56
CA VAL A 14 -41.50 19.41 -60.09
C VAL A 14 -41.01 18.03 -59.65
N ALA A 15 -41.57 16.94 -60.20
CA ALA A 15 -41.14 15.59 -59.90
C ALA A 15 -39.67 15.36 -60.28
N VAL A 16 -39.25 15.83 -61.47
CA VAL A 16 -37.86 15.77 -61.91
C VAL A 16 -36.96 16.59 -60.99
N ALA A 17 -37.36 17.80 -60.59
CA ALA A 17 -36.58 18.62 -59.66
C ALA A 17 -36.38 17.93 -58.31
N ILE A 18 -37.44 17.32 -57.74
CA ILE A 18 -37.36 16.57 -56.48
C ILE A 18 -36.44 15.35 -56.63
N VAL A 19 -36.57 14.57 -57.71
CA VAL A 19 -35.70 13.41 -57.97
C VAL A 19 -34.26 13.85 -58.18
N SER A 20 -34.00 14.95 -58.89
CA SER A 20 -32.65 15.50 -59.07
C SER A 20 -32.03 15.97 -57.76
N VAL A 21 -32.80 16.62 -56.88
CA VAL A 21 -32.32 17.01 -55.53
C VAL A 21 -32.06 15.77 -54.68
N ALA A 22 -32.91 14.75 -54.75
CA ALA A 22 -32.71 13.49 -54.03
C ALA A 22 -31.45 12.75 -54.53
N LEU A 23 -31.23 12.68 -55.85
CA LEU A 23 -30.04 12.09 -56.45
C LEU A 23 -28.78 12.91 -56.14
N ALA A 24 -28.87 14.24 -56.12
CA ALA A 24 -27.77 15.10 -55.71
C ALA A 24 -27.44 14.92 -54.22
N GLY A 25 -28.45 14.77 -53.36
CA GLY A 25 -28.26 14.44 -51.95
C GLY A 25 -27.58 13.08 -51.75
N LEU A 26 -27.97 12.07 -52.54
CA LEU A 26 -27.30 10.77 -52.55
C LEU A 26 -25.85 10.87 -53.05
N ALA A 27 -25.59 11.63 -54.12
CA ALA A 27 -24.26 11.81 -54.66
C ALA A 27 -23.32 12.57 -53.69
N LEU A 28 -23.86 13.51 -52.92
CA LEU A 28 -23.13 14.23 -51.87
C LEU A 28 -22.97 13.43 -50.57
N GLY A 29 -23.81 12.40 -50.34
CA GLY A 29 -23.75 11.52 -49.17
C GLY A 29 -22.88 10.28 -49.35
N VAL A 30 -22.33 10.04 -50.54
CA VAL A 30 -21.34 8.97 -50.74
C VAL A 30 -20.02 9.45 -50.15
N SER A 31 -19.56 8.76 -49.10
CA SER A 31 -18.24 8.92 -48.48
C SER A 31 -17.15 9.02 -49.55
N THR A 32 -16.43 10.14 -49.58
CA THR A 32 -15.38 10.41 -50.59
C THR A 32 -13.96 10.06 -50.11
N GLY A 33 -13.80 9.70 -48.85
CA GLY A 33 -12.51 9.35 -48.23
C GLY A 33 -12.42 7.85 -47.92
N PRO A 34 -11.21 7.31 -47.74
CA PRO A 34 -11.03 5.97 -47.19
C PRO A 34 -11.36 5.93 -45.68
N PRO A 35 -11.77 4.78 -45.13
CA PRO A 35 -11.76 4.57 -43.68
C PRO A 35 -10.33 4.70 -43.13
N PRO A 36 -10.16 4.95 -41.82
CA PRO A 36 -8.83 5.06 -41.22
C PRO A 36 -8.05 3.74 -41.30
N ASP A 37 -6.72 3.79 -41.26
CA ASP A 37 -5.85 2.61 -41.40
C ASP A 37 -5.48 2.03 -40.02
N ALA A 38 -6.37 1.20 -39.47
CA ALA A 38 -6.12 0.50 -38.20
C ALA A 38 -4.94 -0.48 -38.27
N GLU A 39 -4.64 -1.05 -39.43
CA GLU A 39 -3.53 -1.99 -39.60
C GLU A 39 -2.18 -1.28 -39.41
N ARG A 40 -2.04 -0.08 -39.99
CA ARG A 40 -0.86 0.77 -39.79
C ARG A 40 -0.70 1.16 -38.33
N ALA A 41 -1.79 1.49 -37.64
CA ALA A 41 -1.77 1.79 -36.22
C ALA A 41 -1.33 0.57 -35.37
N ALA A 42 -1.89 -0.61 -35.63
CA ALA A 42 -1.50 -1.85 -34.94
C ALA A 42 -0.01 -2.18 -35.16
N THR A 43 0.46 -2.13 -36.42
CA THR A 43 1.89 -2.35 -36.75
C THR A 43 2.80 -1.34 -36.03
N THR A 44 2.34 -0.09 -35.86
CA THR A 44 3.09 0.95 -35.14
C THR A 44 3.20 0.61 -33.65
N ILE A 45 2.09 0.19 -33.03
CA ILE A 45 2.05 -0.25 -31.63
C ILE A 45 2.94 -1.48 -31.43
N GLU A 46 2.90 -2.45 -32.35
CA GLU A 46 3.75 -3.64 -32.31
C GLU A 46 5.22 -3.28 -32.35
N GLY A 47 5.62 -2.33 -33.22
CA GLY A 47 7.00 -1.87 -33.31
C GLY A 47 7.55 -1.33 -31.99
N ALA A 48 6.72 -0.73 -31.14
CA ALA A 48 7.10 -0.35 -29.79
C ALA A 48 7.11 -1.55 -28.82
N THR A 49 6.12 -2.44 -28.93
CA THR A 49 5.90 -3.55 -27.99
C THR A 49 6.91 -4.69 -28.13
N THR A 50 7.39 -4.98 -29.35
CA THR A 50 8.32 -6.09 -29.60
C THR A 50 9.79 -5.73 -29.36
N SER A 51 10.08 -4.49 -28.98
CA SER A 51 11.46 -4.08 -28.72
C SER A 51 11.98 -4.69 -27.43
N GLU A 52 13.24 -5.12 -27.44
CA GLU A 52 13.96 -5.52 -26.21
C GLU A 52 14.47 -4.32 -25.41
N TYR A 53 14.40 -3.12 -26.00
CA TYR A 53 14.87 -1.86 -25.43
C TYR A 53 13.73 -0.83 -25.38
N PRO A 54 13.80 0.19 -24.51
CA PRO A 54 12.82 1.28 -24.51
C PRO A 54 12.63 1.86 -25.91
N ALA A 55 11.44 1.65 -26.46
CA ALA A 55 11.11 2.01 -27.84
C ALA A 55 9.87 2.88 -27.90
N ARG A 56 9.84 3.75 -28.92
CA ARG A 56 8.73 4.63 -29.22
C ARG A 56 8.42 4.54 -30.70
N ALA A 57 7.14 4.50 -31.02
CA ALA A 57 6.63 4.53 -32.37
C ALA A 57 5.50 5.57 -32.46
N THR A 58 5.40 6.23 -33.60
CA THR A 58 4.37 7.24 -33.87
C THR A 58 3.83 7.08 -35.27
N ALA A 59 2.52 7.25 -35.44
CA ALA A 59 1.87 7.23 -36.75
C ALA A 59 0.76 8.28 -36.84
N GLU A 60 0.81 9.07 -37.90
CA GLU A 60 -0.30 9.92 -38.34
C GLU A 60 -1.52 9.05 -38.68
N HIS A 61 -2.73 9.54 -38.36
CA HIS A 61 -3.98 8.90 -38.73
C HIS A 61 -5.12 9.89 -38.96
N ASP A 62 -6.14 9.44 -39.69
CA ASP A 62 -7.35 10.22 -39.99
C ASP A 62 -8.58 9.78 -39.17
N ALA A 63 -8.36 9.08 -38.05
CA ALA A 63 -9.45 8.69 -37.15
C ALA A 63 -9.92 9.88 -36.31
N GLU A 64 -11.22 9.97 -36.12
CA GLU A 64 -11.85 10.90 -35.18
C GLU A 64 -12.07 10.25 -33.82
N THR A 65 -12.30 8.94 -33.83
CA THR A 65 -12.51 8.12 -32.64
C THR A 65 -11.68 6.85 -32.75
N VAL A 66 -10.99 6.51 -31.67
CA VAL A 66 -10.19 5.30 -31.54
C VAL A 66 -10.66 4.55 -30.29
N THR A 67 -10.92 3.26 -30.42
CA THR A 67 -11.20 2.38 -29.29
C THR A 67 -10.11 1.32 -29.23
N ILE A 68 -9.43 1.22 -28.10
CA ILE A 68 -8.40 0.21 -27.87
C ILE A 68 -8.90 -0.70 -26.76
N ASP A 69 -9.12 -1.98 -27.07
CA ASP A 69 -9.50 -3.01 -26.11
C ASP A 69 -8.41 -4.08 -26.08
N ARG A 70 -7.52 -3.98 -25.08
CA ARG A 70 -6.38 -4.88 -24.84
C ARG A 70 -5.42 -5.03 -26.03
N ARG A 71 -5.80 -5.84 -27.01
CA ARG A 71 -5.04 -6.18 -28.22
C ARG A 71 -5.74 -5.76 -29.49
N THR A 72 -6.93 -5.20 -29.42
CA THR A 72 -7.70 -4.80 -30.59
C THR A 72 -7.79 -3.29 -30.64
N ILE A 73 -7.55 -2.73 -31.81
CA ILE A 73 -7.75 -1.32 -32.11
C ILE A 73 -8.88 -1.20 -33.13
N THR A 74 -9.85 -0.34 -32.84
CA THR A 74 -10.91 0.06 -33.75
C THR A 74 -10.77 1.56 -34.00
N MET A 75 -10.75 1.96 -35.26
CA MET A 75 -10.61 3.36 -35.66
C MET A 75 -11.80 3.77 -36.52
N GLU A 76 -12.34 4.96 -36.27
CA GLU A 76 -13.57 5.44 -36.88
C GLU A 76 -13.41 6.89 -37.32
N ASN A 77 -13.93 7.21 -38.50
CA ASN A 77 -14.13 8.57 -39.00
C ASN A 77 -15.44 8.67 -39.80
N ASP A 78 -15.76 9.86 -40.30
CA ASP A 78 -16.93 10.09 -41.17
C ASP A 78 -17.02 9.17 -42.41
N HIS A 79 -15.90 8.54 -42.80
CA HIS A 79 -15.78 7.73 -44.00
C HIS A 79 -15.89 6.21 -43.75
N GLY A 80 -15.80 5.76 -42.49
CA GLY A 80 -16.01 4.38 -42.09
C GLY A 80 -15.23 3.95 -40.84
N THR A 81 -15.34 2.67 -40.54
CA THR A 81 -14.70 2.00 -39.40
C THR A 81 -13.73 0.94 -39.90
N SER A 82 -12.55 0.86 -39.28
CA SER A 82 -11.59 -0.23 -39.48
C SER A 82 -11.16 -0.81 -38.14
N HIS A 83 -10.69 -2.05 -38.17
CA HIS A 83 -10.23 -2.77 -36.98
C HIS A 83 -8.96 -3.54 -37.29
N ALA A 84 -8.07 -3.65 -36.32
CA ALA A 84 -6.86 -4.46 -36.38
C ALA A 84 -6.53 -5.03 -34.99
N SER A 85 -5.66 -6.03 -34.97
CA SER A 85 -5.19 -6.66 -33.74
C SER A 85 -3.67 -6.55 -33.63
N VAL A 86 -3.20 -6.32 -32.41
CA VAL A 86 -1.79 -6.36 -32.00
C VAL A 86 -1.50 -7.79 -31.54
N ASP A 87 -0.49 -8.41 -32.12
CA ASP A 87 -0.13 -9.80 -31.84
C ASP A 87 0.54 -9.97 -30.46
N TYR A 88 1.27 -8.95 -29.99
CA TYR A 88 2.10 -9.01 -28.79
C TYR A 88 1.66 -8.05 -27.69
N GLY A 89 1.66 -8.54 -26.44
CA GLY A 89 1.38 -7.74 -25.25
C GLY A 89 -0.09 -7.34 -25.10
N VAL A 90 -0.41 -6.65 -24.02
CA VAL A 90 -1.66 -5.90 -23.84
C VAL A 90 -1.25 -4.45 -23.73
N VAL A 91 -1.99 -3.55 -24.37
CA VAL A 91 -1.65 -2.12 -24.39
C VAL A 91 -2.59 -1.30 -23.53
N VAL A 92 -2.05 -0.22 -22.97
CA VAL A 92 -2.75 0.65 -22.02
C VAL A 92 -3.00 1.99 -22.67
N PRO A 93 -4.26 2.37 -22.95
CA PRO A 93 -4.59 3.70 -23.40
C PRO A 93 -4.47 4.67 -22.22
N VAL A 94 -3.66 5.72 -22.36
CA VAL A 94 -3.24 6.56 -21.22
C VAL A 94 -4.07 7.83 -20.99
N ARG A 95 -5.16 7.99 -21.75
CA ARG A 95 -5.91 9.25 -21.77
C ARG A 95 -6.38 9.64 -20.36
N GLY A 96 -6.10 10.89 -19.99
CA GLY A 96 -6.56 11.46 -18.72
C GLY A 96 -5.66 11.18 -17.53
N ASN A 97 -4.57 10.42 -17.72
CA ASN A 97 -3.52 10.26 -16.73
C ASN A 97 -2.27 11.04 -17.19
N GLU A 98 -2.02 12.20 -16.57
CA GLU A 98 -0.95 13.13 -16.99
C GLU A 98 0.44 12.48 -16.91
N ARG A 99 0.72 11.69 -15.86
CA ARG A 99 2.02 10.99 -15.68
C ARG A 99 2.25 9.98 -16.80
N LEU A 100 1.26 9.13 -17.09
CA LEU A 100 1.37 8.15 -18.18
C LEU A 100 1.38 8.80 -19.57
N GLU A 101 0.68 9.92 -19.76
CA GLU A 101 0.77 10.73 -20.98
C GLU A 101 2.18 11.30 -21.18
N ASN A 102 2.81 11.82 -20.13
CA ASN A 102 4.20 12.29 -20.17
C ASN A 102 5.18 11.15 -20.43
N LEU A 103 5.00 10.01 -19.78
CA LEU A 103 5.79 8.80 -20.04
C LEU A 103 5.63 8.37 -21.48
N SER A 104 4.43 8.27 -22.04
CA SER A 104 4.28 7.94 -23.46
C SER A 104 4.93 9.00 -24.37
N ALA A 105 5.00 10.27 -23.93
CA ALA A 105 5.63 11.39 -24.65
C ALA A 105 7.16 11.40 -24.63
N GLY A 106 7.82 10.68 -23.73
CA GLY A 106 9.27 10.65 -23.64
C GLY A 106 9.86 10.92 -22.25
N ALA A 107 9.06 11.32 -21.27
CA ALA A 107 9.53 11.57 -19.91
C ALA A 107 10.16 10.30 -19.29
N ALA A 108 11.11 10.48 -18.37
CA ALA A 108 11.69 9.36 -17.65
C ALA A 108 10.80 8.98 -16.46
N PHE A 109 10.72 7.68 -16.16
CA PHE A 109 10.01 7.17 -14.98
C PHE A 109 10.43 7.90 -13.70
N LYS A 110 11.74 8.05 -13.50
CA LYS A 110 12.30 8.70 -12.31
C LYS A 110 11.92 10.17 -12.17
N ASP A 111 11.56 10.84 -13.26
CA ASP A 111 11.16 12.24 -13.22
C ASP A 111 9.67 12.36 -12.85
N GLU A 112 8.81 11.52 -13.43
CA GLU A 112 7.35 11.55 -13.17
C GLU A 112 6.99 11.03 -11.77
N TYR A 113 7.75 10.09 -11.23
CA TYR A 113 7.56 9.50 -9.90
C TYR A 113 8.64 9.96 -8.90
N ALA A 114 9.28 11.10 -9.15
CA ALA A 114 10.37 11.62 -8.31
C ALA A 114 9.96 11.84 -6.86
N GLU A 115 8.71 12.24 -6.62
CA GLU A 115 8.19 12.49 -5.27
C GLU A 115 8.10 11.20 -4.45
N ALA A 116 7.60 10.11 -5.06
CA ALA A 116 7.52 8.81 -4.42
C ALA A 116 8.92 8.24 -4.18
N LEU A 117 9.82 8.32 -5.18
CA LEU A 117 11.22 7.90 -5.04
C LEU A 117 12.00 8.67 -3.97
N ALA A 118 11.59 9.90 -3.66
CA ALA A 118 12.21 10.73 -2.62
C ALA A 118 11.61 10.48 -1.23
N ASP A 119 10.47 9.80 -1.17
CA ASP A 119 9.70 9.53 0.03
C ASP A 119 9.97 8.09 0.47
N GLY A 120 10.77 7.92 1.53
CA GLY A 120 11.23 6.62 1.99
C GLY A 120 10.13 5.69 2.51
N ASP A 121 8.88 6.14 2.52
CA ASP A 121 7.70 5.38 2.93
C ASP A 121 6.74 5.08 1.76
N ARG A 122 7.04 5.54 0.54
CA ARG A 122 6.22 5.29 -0.65
C ARG A 122 6.95 4.48 -1.69
N HIS A 123 6.21 3.62 -2.38
CA HIS A 123 6.72 2.89 -3.52
C HIS A 123 6.26 3.55 -4.84
N ALA A 124 7.18 4.22 -5.51
CA ALA A 124 7.02 4.74 -6.86
C ALA A 124 6.53 3.70 -7.87
N PHE A 125 6.96 2.44 -7.76
CA PHE A 125 6.49 1.40 -8.67
C PHE A 125 5.04 0.98 -8.39
N ASP A 126 4.61 0.97 -7.13
CA ASP A 126 3.20 0.72 -6.75
C ASP A 126 2.29 1.83 -7.28
N GLU A 127 2.66 3.10 -7.07
CA GLU A 127 1.91 4.23 -7.64
C GLU A 127 1.79 4.13 -9.17
N PHE A 128 2.87 3.73 -9.85
CA PHE A 128 2.87 3.51 -11.28
C PHE A 128 1.95 2.37 -11.72
N GLN A 129 1.94 1.26 -10.98
CA GLN A 129 1.02 0.16 -11.23
C GLN A 129 -0.43 0.62 -11.08
N GLN A 130 -0.77 1.32 -9.99
CA GLN A 130 -2.10 1.86 -9.77
C GLN A 130 -2.53 2.82 -10.90
N ASP A 131 -1.62 3.66 -11.38
CA ASP A 131 -1.86 4.55 -12.52
C ASP A 131 -2.14 3.76 -13.80
N VAL A 132 -1.37 2.70 -14.07
CA VAL A 132 -1.54 1.81 -15.22
C VAL A 132 -2.87 1.06 -15.17
N GLU A 133 -3.23 0.51 -14.01
CA GLU A 133 -4.48 -0.22 -13.78
C GLU A 133 -5.68 0.71 -13.94
N SER A 134 -5.63 1.90 -13.30
CA SER A 134 -6.69 2.91 -13.41
C SER A 134 -6.88 3.34 -14.87
N ALA A 135 -5.79 3.66 -15.58
CA ALA A 135 -5.87 4.05 -16.98
C ALA A 135 -6.41 2.92 -17.87
N PHE A 136 -6.01 1.67 -17.60
CA PHE A 136 -6.51 0.51 -18.33
C PHE A 136 -8.01 0.31 -18.11
N ASP A 137 -8.49 0.34 -16.86
CA ASP A 137 -9.90 0.15 -16.53
C ASP A 137 -10.80 1.29 -17.03
N GLU A 138 -10.29 2.53 -17.00
CA GLU A 138 -11.02 3.70 -17.44
C GLU A 138 -11.11 3.79 -18.97
N ASN A 139 -10.06 3.41 -19.69
CA ASN A 139 -9.96 3.67 -21.12
C ASN A 139 -10.09 2.43 -22.02
N SER A 140 -9.77 1.23 -21.53
CA SER A 140 -9.82 0.02 -22.35
C SER A 140 -11.25 -0.29 -22.80
N GLY A 141 -11.41 -0.54 -24.10
CA GLY A 141 -12.72 -0.75 -24.75
C GLY A 141 -13.62 0.49 -24.80
N ARG A 142 -13.13 1.66 -24.38
CA ARG A 142 -13.89 2.92 -24.47
C ARG A 142 -13.52 3.71 -25.72
N PRO A 143 -14.51 4.36 -26.37
CA PRO A 143 -14.23 5.30 -27.44
C PRO A 143 -13.46 6.53 -26.95
N ILE A 144 -12.27 6.75 -27.49
CA ILE A 144 -11.42 7.90 -27.27
C ILE A 144 -11.51 8.81 -28.49
N ARG A 145 -11.84 10.09 -28.27
CA ARG A 145 -11.72 11.10 -29.33
C ARG A 145 -10.25 11.34 -29.58
N ALA A 146 -9.79 11.02 -30.79
CA ALA A 146 -8.41 11.11 -31.17
C ALA A 146 -8.00 12.56 -31.44
N ASP A 147 -6.81 12.94 -31.02
CA ASP A 147 -6.23 14.26 -31.22
C ASP A 147 -4.72 14.14 -31.47
N GLY A 148 -4.31 14.46 -32.70
CA GLY A 148 -2.92 14.38 -33.13
C GLY A 148 -2.55 12.99 -33.66
N ASP A 149 -1.31 12.59 -33.38
CA ASP A 149 -0.72 11.34 -33.86
C ASP A 149 -0.90 10.23 -32.82
N LEU A 150 -1.14 9.01 -33.30
CA LEU A 150 -1.01 7.83 -32.44
C LEU A 150 0.44 7.67 -32.02
N ARG A 151 0.65 7.49 -30.73
CA ARG A 151 1.96 7.30 -30.10
C ARG A 151 1.92 6.07 -29.21
N ALA A 152 2.82 5.14 -29.48
CA ALA A 152 3.07 3.99 -28.63
C ALA A 152 4.47 4.09 -28.02
N ARG A 153 4.60 3.77 -26.73
CA ARG A 153 5.89 3.66 -26.06
C ARG A 153 5.89 2.46 -25.14
N GLN A 154 6.90 1.62 -25.24
CA GLN A 154 7.19 0.64 -24.21
C GLN A 154 8.01 1.31 -23.11
N VAL A 155 7.46 1.29 -21.90
CA VAL A 155 8.15 1.74 -20.69
C VAL A 155 8.66 0.51 -19.98
N THR A 156 9.94 0.53 -19.62
CA THR A 156 10.57 -0.51 -18.81
C THR A 156 11.02 0.13 -17.50
N VAL A 157 10.63 -0.49 -16.39
CA VAL A 157 10.99 -0.05 -15.05
C VAL A 157 11.82 -1.15 -14.39
N ASP A 158 12.94 -0.75 -13.80
CA ASP A 158 13.81 -1.66 -13.07
C ASP A 158 13.09 -2.10 -11.79
N ALA A 159 13.06 -3.41 -11.51
CA ALA A 159 12.44 -3.94 -10.30
C ALA A 159 13.13 -3.41 -9.03
N ALA A 160 14.42 -3.09 -9.10
CA ALA A 160 15.19 -2.54 -8.00
C ALA A 160 15.18 -1.00 -7.95
N VAL A 161 14.36 -0.32 -8.76
CA VAL A 161 14.35 1.16 -8.83
C VAL A 161 13.93 1.81 -7.52
N ASP A 162 13.29 1.04 -6.64
CA ASP A 162 12.52 1.48 -5.49
C ASP A 162 12.68 0.53 -4.29
N GLU A 163 13.83 -0.15 -4.23
CA GLU A 163 14.24 -0.86 -3.01
C GLU A 163 14.39 0.17 -1.90
N LEU A 164 13.50 0.11 -0.92
CA LEU A 164 13.53 0.98 0.24
C LEU A 164 14.53 0.45 1.26
N ASP A 165 15.24 1.36 1.92
CA ASP A 165 16.10 0.99 3.04
C ASP A 165 15.26 0.25 4.11
N PRO A 166 15.82 -0.79 4.76
CA PRO A 166 15.11 -1.49 5.81
C PRO A 166 14.79 -0.53 6.96
N VAL A 167 13.64 -0.74 7.59
CA VAL A 167 13.23 0.04 8.76
C VAL A 167 13.65 -0.68 10.02
N GLU A 168 14.33 0.04 10.92
CA GLU A 168 14.63 -0.45 12.25
C GLU A 168 13.42 -0.25 13.17
N GLU A 169 12.99 -1.34 13.80
CA GLU A 169 12.04 -1.35 14.90
C GLU A 169 12.79 -1.65 16.19
N GLN A 170 12.43 -0.95 17.25
CA GLN A 170 13.00 -1.17 18.58
C GLN A 170 11.91 -1.19 19.64
N LEU A 171 11.99 -2.19 20.52
CA LEU A 171 11.27 -2.23 21.78
C LEU A 171 12.27 -2.17 22.93
N THR A 172 12.09 -1.24 23.85
CA THR A 172 12.86 -1.13 25.09
C THR A 172 11.92 -1.33 26.27
N ILE A 173 12.27 -2.21 27.19
CA ILE A 173 11.61 -2.37 28.48
C ILE A 173 12.61 -1.96 29.55
N GLU A 174 12.32 -0.88 30.27
CA GLU A 174 13.18 -0.30 31.31
C GLU A 174 12.51 -0.42 32.69
N VAL A 175 13.25 -0.86 33.70
CA VAL A 175 12.82 -0.81 35.10
C VAL A 175 12.90 0.64 35.58
N THR A 176 11.75 1.23 35.94
CA THR A 176 11.64 2.65 36.30
C THR A 176 11.33 2.90 37.77
N GLU A 177 10.74 1.91 38.45
CA GLU A 177 10.48 1.98 39.88
C GLU A 177 10.95 0.67 40.52
N ASP A 178 11.85 0.78 41.50
CA ASP A 178 12.23 -0.33 42.36
C ASP A 178 11.12 -0.55 43.39
N TRP A 179 10.83 -1.82 43.68
CA TRP A 179 9.96 -2.14 44.79
C TRP A 179 10.79 -2.37 46.05
N GLU A 180 10.54 -1.54 47.06
CA GLU A 180 11.06 -1.74 48.41
C GLU A 180 9.92 -2.20 49.34
N PRO A 181 10.10 -3.30 50.10
CA PRO A 181 9.11 -3.69 51.10
C PRO A 181 9.04 -2.62 52.19
N ILE A 182 7.83 -2.25 52.63
CA ILE A 182 7.69 -1.28 53.73
C ILE A 182 8.40 -1.76 55.02
N LEU A 183 8.57 -3.06 55.20
CA LEU A 183 9.28 -3.64 56.34
C LEU A 183 10.81 -3.36 56.35
N SER A 184 11.42 -2.94 55.23
CA SER A 184 12.81 -2.47 55.22
C SER A 184 13.01 -1.18 56.03
N THR A 185 11.92 -0.43 56.26
CA THR A 185 11.93 0.83 57.02
C THR A 185 11.85 0.66 58.54
N VAL A 186 11.66 -0.58 59.03
CA VAL A 186 11.60 -0.89 60.47
C VAL A 186 13.02 -0.97 61.04
N PRO A 187 13.35 -0.25 62.13
CA PRO A 187 14.67 -0.31 62.75
C PRO A 187 15.02 -1.75 63.22
N ASP A 188 16.29 -2.13 63.04
CA ASP A 188 16.90 -3.46 63.26
C ASP A 188 16.95 -4.46 62.08
N GLN A 189 16.79 -4.01 60.81
CA GLN A 189 17.08 -4.79 59.57
C GLN A 189 16.64 -6.27 59.65
N ILE A 190 15.40 -6.52 60.08
CA ILE A 190 14.89 -7.90 60.21
C ILE A 190 14.77 -8.55 58.81
N TRP A 191 14.72 -7.74 57.75
CA TRP A 191 14.47 -8.19 56.39
C TRP A 191 14.98 -7.17 55.36
N ASP A 192 15.88 -7.63 54.48
CA ASP A 192 16.48 -6.86 53.37
C ASP A 192 16.45 -7.76 52.12
N PRO A 193 15.30 -7.90 51.46
CA PRO A 193 15.22 -8.75 50.27
C PRO A 193 15.95 -8.08 49.10
N GLU A 194 16.34 -8.90 48.13
CA GLU A 194 16.84 -8.40 46.85
C GLU A 194 15.80 -7.44 46.23
N PRO A 195 16.25 -6.36 45.59
CA PRO A 195 15.33 -5.40 44.99
C PRO A 195 14.51 -6.07 43.89
N TYR A 196 13.23 -5.71 43.81
CA TYR A 196 12.32 -6.25 42.81
C TYR A 196 11.81 -5.16 41.87
N ILE A 197 11.25 -5.60 40.73
CA ILE A 197 10.66 -4.71 39.72
C ILE A 197 9.30 -4.20 40.21
N GLY A 198 9.21 -2.89 40.45
CA GLY A 198 7.99 -2.19 40.89
C GLY A 198 7.20 -1.56 39.74
N ALA A 199 7.89 -1.04 38.73
CA ALA A 199 7.29 -0.60 37.48
C ALA A 199 8.27 -0.69 36.31
N MET A 200 7.72 -0.93 35.12
CA MET A 200 8.45 -0.99 33.86
C MET A 200 7.88 0.03 32.90
N GLN A 201 8.74 0.78 32.23
CA GLN A 201 8.37 1.57 31.07
C GLN A 201 8.67 0.77 29.81
N VAL A 202 7.64 0.53 29.01
CA VAL A 202 7.75 -0.10 27.70
C VAL A 202 7.70 1.01 26.66
N THR A 203 8.73 1.10 25.83
CA THR A 203 8.82 2.06 24.73
C THR A 203 8.99 1.30 23.43
N TYR A 204 8.15 1.59 22.45
CA TYR A 204 8.26 1.08 21.09
C TYR A 204 8.58 2.24 20.15
N THR A 205 9.57 2.04 19.28
CA THR A 205 9.97 2.95 18.21
C THR A 205 9.90 2.20 16.89
N GLY A 206 9.22 2.76 15.89
CA GLY A 206 8.97 2.12 14.61
C GLY A 206 8.29 3.05 13.60
N PRO A 207 8.00 2.54 12.39
CA PRO A 207 7.35 3.32 11.33
C PRO A 207 5.92 3.73 11.73
N GLU A 208 5.40 4.79 11.11
CA GLU A 208 4.03 5.25 11.34
C GLU A 208 3.02 4.11 11.10
N ASP A 209 1.91 4.10 11.85
CA ASP A 209 0.84 3.08 11.84
C ASP A 209 1.22 1.66 12.29
N ARG A 210 2.50 1.40 12.55
CA ARG A 210 2.98 0.11 13.08
C ARG A 210 2.53 -0.11 14.52
N ARG A 211 2.13 -1.35 14.84
CA ARG A 211 1.64 -1.74 16.17
C ARG A 211 2.50 -2.83 16.78
N ALA A 212 2.95 -2.61 18.00
CA ALA A 212 3.61 -3.60 18.83
C ALA A 212 2.67 -4.03 19.96
N THR A 213 2.42 -5.34 20.05
CA THR A 213 1.77 -5.97 21.19
C THR A 213 2.84 -6.65 22.02
N VAL A 214 2.97 -6.23 23.28
CA VAL A 214 3.95 -6.78 24.23
C VAL A 214 3.20 -7.54 25.29
N HIS A 215 3.49 -8.82 25.41
CA HIS A 215 2.99 -9.69 26.45
C HIS A 215 4.09 -9.94 27.47
N MET A 216 3.80 -9.76 28.75
CA MET A 216 4.74 -9.97 29.85
C MET A 216 4.19 -11.00 30.83
N ASP A 217 5.02 -12.01 31.12
CA ASP A 217 4.73 -13.07 32.09
C ASP A 217 5.80 -13.08 33.19
N GLY A 218 5.37 -13.34 34.43
CA GLY A 218 6.28 -13.43 35.55
C GLY A 218 5.63 -13.97 36.81
N GLU A 219 6.39 -14.67 37.64
CA GLU A 219 5.88 -15.17 38.92
C GLU A 219 5.87 -14.06 39.99
N TYR A 220 5.08 -14.23 41.05
CA TYR A 220 5.17 -13.41 42.27
C TYR A 220 5.68 -14.25 43.44
N ARG A 221 6.40 -13.61 44.38
CA ARG A 221 7.05 -14.32 45.49
C ARG A 221 6.77 -13.81 46.89
N LEU A 222 5.78 -12.94 47.07
CA LEU A 222 5.66 -12.26 48.36
C LEU A 222 5.46 -13.23 49.55
N SER A 223 4.87 -14.41 49.34
CA SER A 223 4.74 -15.48 50.36
C SER A 223 6.06 -16.14 50.76
N ASP A 224 7.04 -16.24 49.86
CA ASP A 224 8.32 -16.93 50.08
C ASP A 224 9.34 -16.06 50.82
N ILE A 225 9.11 -14.75 50.79
CA ILE A 225 10.07 -13.74 51.28
C ILE A 225 9.67 -13.18 52.65
N LEU A 226 8.42 -13.37 53.08
CA LEU A 226 7.99 -12.89 54.39
C LEU A 226 8.64 -13.70 55.52
N PRO A 227 9.12 -13.04 56.58
CA PRO A 227 9.66 -13.75 57.73
C PRO A 227 8.58 -14.60 58.41
N ASP A 228 8.97 -15.72 59.03
CA ASP A 228 8.08 -16.65 59.77
C ASP A 228 7.14 -15.97 60.79
N ALA A 229 7.48 -14.75 61.21
CA ALA A 229 6.71 -13.92 62.12
C ALA A 229 5.44 -13.31 61.49
N VAL A 230 5.32 -13.31 60.16
CA VAL A 230 4.13 -12.84 59.45
C VAL A 230 3.16 -14.02 59.31
N PRO A 231 1.95 -13.94 59.89
CA PRO A 231 1.01 -15.03 59.77
C PRO A 231 0.63 -15.24 58.29
N THR A 232 0.83 -16.47 57.82
CA THR A 232 0.51 -16.95 56.47
C THR A 232 -0.87 -16.54 55.90
N PRO A 233 -1.97 -16.41 56.68
CA PRO A 233 -3.26 -15.96 56.13
C PRO A 233 -3.33 -14.47 55.74
N ALA A 234 -2.27 -13.67 55.92
CA ALA A 234 -2.25 -12.25 55.59
C ALA A 234 -1.89 -11.94 54.12
N VAL A 235 -1.45 -12.94 53.36
CA VAL A 235 -1.01 -12.77 51.97
C VAL A 235 -2.06 -13.40 51.07
N PRO A 236 -2.70 -12.65 50.16
CA PRO A 236 -3.52 -13.25 49.12
C PRO A 236 -2.64 -14.18 48.26
N ASP A 237 -3.22 -15.25 47.73
CA ASP A 237 -2.55 -16.10 46.75
C ASP A 237 -2.10 -15.20 45.58
N PRO A 238 -0.81 -15.19 45.22
CA PRO A 238 -0.36 -14.40 44.10
C PRO A 238 -1.00 -14.91 42.80
N GLU A 239 -1.57 -14.01 42.02
CA GLU A 239 -1.87 -14.26 40.60
C GLU A 239 -0.60 -13.93 39.81
N PRO A 240 -0.13 -14.76 38.86
CA PRO A 240 1.06 -14.45 38.05
C PRO A 240 0.89 -13.11 37.30
N LEU A 241 2.02 -12.46 36.98
CA LEU A 241 2.03 -11.31 36.09
C LEU A 241 1.60 -11.84 34.72
N ASP A 242 0.50 -11.30 34.21
CA ASP A 242 -0.04 -11.60 32.89
C ASP A 242 -0.59 -10.27 32.36
N GLU A 243 0.32 -9.44 31.85
CA GLU A 243 0.00 -8.10 31.38
C GLU A 243 0.29 -7.99 29.89
N THR A 244 -0.63 -7.36 29.16
CA THR A 244 -0.48 -7.11 27.74
C THR A 244 -0.59 -5.61 27.48
N ALA A 245 0.39 -5.06 26.77
CA ALA A 245 0.43 -3.68 26.35
C ALA A 245 0.42 -3.59 24.83
N GLU A 246 -0.50 -2.78 24.30
CA GLU A 246 -0.52 -2.42 22.89
C GLU A 246 0.05 -1.01 22.72
N LEU A 247 1.02 -0.88 21.84
CA LEU A 247 1.72 0.35 21.50
C LEU A 247 1.59 0.57 20.00
N ALA A 248 1.15 1.77 19.59
CA ALA A 248 1.12 2.16 18.18
C ALA A 248 2.12 3.30 17.99
N ALA A 249 3.06 3.14 17.08
CA ALA A 249 3.95 4.23 16.71
C ALA A 249 3.12 5.41 16.21
N THR A 250 3.38 6.58 16.78
CA THR A 250 2.69 7.83 16.42
C THR A 250 3.48 8.55 15.32
N ASP A 251 2.97 9.68 14.82
CA ASP A 251 3.69 10.58 13.88
C ASP A 251 5.07 11.08 14.40
N HIS A 252 5.43 10.74 15.64
CA HIS A 252 6.71 11.02 16.26
C HIS A 252 7.61 9.77 16.37
N GLY A 253 7.25 8.69 15.67
CA GLY A 253 8.02 7.45 15.53
C GLY A 253 8.11 6.61 16.80
N SER A 254 7.40 6.97 17.88
CA SER A 254 7.46 6.23 19.15
C SER A 254 6.17 6.30 19.97
N ALA A 255 5.99 5.31 20.85
CA ALA A 255 4.96 5.25 21.88
C ALA A 255 5.52 4.60 23.14
N SER A 256 5.00 5.00 24.31
CA SER A 256 5.38 4.37 25.57
C SER A 256 4.21 4.19 26.52
N THR A 257 4.30 3.17 27.37
CA THR A 257 3.37 2.91 28.46
C THR A 257 4.09 2.41 29.69
N VAL A 258 3.48 2.57 30.86
CA VAL A 258 4.04 2.07 32.13
C VAL A 258 3.20 0.88 32.58
N ILE A 259 3.86 -0.26 32.72
CA ILE A 259 3.29 -1.48 33.29
C ILE A 259 3.72 -1.54 34.74
N ARG A 260 2.73 -1.67 35.63
CA ARG A 260 2.96 -1.96 37.04
C ARG A 260 2.42 -3.35 37.30
N PRO A 261 3.23 -4.30 37.82
CA PRO A 261 2.74 -5.59 38.24
C PRO A 261 1.53 -5.39 39.16
N ARG A 262 0.34 -5.77 38.68
CA ARG A 262 -0.89 -5.62 39.45
C ARG A 262 -0.99 -6.79 40.42
N SER A 263 -1.06 -6.49 41.70
CA SER A 263 -1.83 -7.32 42.62
C SER A 263 -3.22 -6.71 42.74
N ASP A 264 -4.25 -7.36 42.22
CA ASP A 264 -5.66 -6.98 42.48
C ASP A 264 -6.03 -7.08 43.97
N GLY A 265 -5.13 -7.61 44.80
CA GLY A 265 -5.17 -7.54 46.26
C GLY A 265 -4.20 -6.51 46.85
N GLN A 266 -4.71 -5.57 47.65
CA GLN A 266 -3.86 -4.90 48.66
C GLN A 266 -3.46 -5.94 49.71
N ILE A 267 -2.17 -6.09 49.97
CA ILE A 267 -1.69 -6.91 51.07
C ILE A 267 -1.89 -6.10 52.36
N ASP A 268 -2.91 -6.43 53.15
CA ASP A 268 -3.20 -5.81 54.44
C ASP A 268 -2.44 -6.58 55.54
N ILE A 269 -1.18 -6.22 55.80
CA ILE A 269 -0.38 -6.84 56.87
C ILE A 269 -0.76 -6.19 58.21
N SER A 270 -1.29 -6.99 59.15
CA SER A 270 -1.53 -6.55 60.53
C SER A 270 -0.35 -6.96 61.42
N LEU A 271 0.49 -5.98 61.76
CA LEU A 271 1.65 -6.18 62.64
C LEU A 271 1.25 -6.10 64.13
N PRO A 272 1.95 -6.81 65.05
CA PRO A 272 1.69 -6.71 66.49
C PRO A 272 1.92 -5.28 67.00
N ARG A 273 0.96 -4.76 67.78
CA ARG A 273 0.92 -3.46 68.53
C ARG A 273 1.86 -2.35 68.03
N ASP A 274 1.24 -1.28 67.51
CA ASP A 274 1.76 0.06 67.17
C ASP A 274 2.20 0.35 65.71
N PHE A 275 2.23 -0.64 64.80
CA PHE A 275 2.76 -0.44 63.43
C PHE A 275 1.73 -0.16 62.31
N GLY A 276 0.42 -0.13 62.60
CA GLY A 276 -0.61 0.24 61.61
C GLY A 276 -0.93 -0.86 60.57
N ARG A 277 -1.70 -0.50 59.52
CA ARG A 277 -1.90 -1.34 58.32
C ARG A 277 -0.92 -0.89 57.26
N LEU A 278 -0.19 -1.83 56.68
CA LEU A 278 0.67 -1.58 55.55
C LEU A 278 -0.08 -1.93 54.27
N ARG A 279 0.10 -1.12 53.23
CA ARG A 279 -0.42 -1.37 51.88
C ARG A 279 0.75 -1.39 50.92
N SER A 280 0.94 -2.50 50.22
CA SER A 280 1.97 -2.65 49.21
C SER A 280 1.42 -3.46 48.04
N SER A 281 1.77 -3.08 46.82
CA SER A 281 1.58 -3.89 45.61
C SER A 281 2.57 -5.05 45.63
N GLN A 282 2.20 -6.20 45.08
CA GLN A 282 3.17 -7.29 44.94
C GLN A 282 4.17 -6.97 43.81
N PRO A 283 5.46 -7.27 43.99
CA PRO A 283 6.44 -7.09 42.92
C PRO A 283 6.54 -8.34 42.03
N ALA A 284 6.87 -8.14 40.76
CA ALA A 284 7.18 -9.26 39.85
C ALA A 284 8.55 -9.86 40.18
N ARG A 285 8.66 -11.18 40.00
CA ARG A 285 9.90 -11.94 40.20
C ARG A 285 10.77 -11.83 38.96
N ASP A 286 12.07 -11.63 39.20
CA ASP A 286 13.14 -11.73 38.21
C ASP A 286 13.46 -13.21 37.87
N PRO A 287 13.57 -13.60 36.58
CA PRO A 287 13.36 -12.77 35.38
C PRO A 287 11.89 -12.62 34.99
N ILE A 288 11.55 -11.51 34.34
CA ILE A 288 10.27 -11.31 33.65
C ILE A 288 10.44 -11.74 32.20
N GLU A 289 9.64 -12.69 31.74
CA GLU A 289 9.61 -13.09 30.34
C GLU A 289 8.73 -12.12 29.54
N PHE A 290 9.17 -11.74 28.34
CA PHE A 290 8.35 -10.96 27.43
C PHE A 290 8.34 -11.55 26.03
N THR A 291 7.20 -11.40 25.35
CA THR A 291 7.06 -11.64 23.92
C THR A 291 6.53 -10.39 23.27
N VAL A 292 7.06 -10.04 22.11
CA VAL A 292 6.61 -8.90 21.29
C VAL A 292 6.15 -9.41 19.93
N GLU A 293 5.01 -8.87 19.48
CA GLU A 293 4.48 -9.06 18.14
C GLU A 293 4.29 -7.69 17.50
N ALA A 294 5.08 -7.38 16.46
CA ALA A 294 4.95 -6.20 15.64
C ALA A 294 4.15 -6.51 14.38
N THR A 295 3.11 -5.73 14.11
CA THR A 295 2.19 -5.90 12.98
C THR A 295 1.90 -4.58 12.29
N ASP A 296 1.64 -4.65 10.99
CA ASP A 296 1.17 -3.52 10.20
C ASP A 296 -0.29 -3.78 9.78
N PRO A 297 -1.24 -2.93 10.22
CA PRO A 297 -2.64 -3.04 9.86
C PRO A 297 -2.95 -2.91 8.36
N SER A 298 -2.15 -2.19 7.57
CA SER A 298 -2.35 -2.11 6.11
C SER A 298 -1.88 -3.38 5.41
N GLY A 299 -0.90 -4.07 6.01
CA GLY A 299 -0.30 -5.29 5.48
C GLY A 299 0.86 -5.03 4.53
N ASP A 300 1.37 -3.80 4.48
CA ASP A 300 2.49 -3.40 3.63
C ASP A 300 3.82 -3.92 4.19
N LEU A 301 3.92 -4.06 5.51
CA LEU A 301 5.10 -4.58 6.20
C LEU A 301 4.85 -5.97 6.83
N PRO A 302 5.80 -6.90 6.72
CA PRO A 302 5.67 -8.24 7.31
C PRO A 302 5.55 -8.17 8.83
N SER A 303 4.80 -9.09 9.44
CA SER A 303 4.76 -9.21 10.90
C SER A 303 6.08 -9.72 11.46
N ALA A 304 6.48 -9.24 12.63
CA ALA A 304 7.68 -9.71 13.33
C ALA A 304 7.36 -10.14 14.76
N THR A 305 8.04 -11.17 15.24
CA THR A 305 7.89 -11.67 16.61
C THR A 305 9.24 -11.81 17.28
N GLY A 306 9.33 -11.38 18.53
CA GLY A 306 10.53 -11.49 19.37
C GLY A 306 10.17 -11.94 20.78
N SER A 307 11.16 -12.43 21.51
CA SER A 307 11.02 -12.76 22.93
C SER A 307 12.33 -12.49 23.66
N GLY A 308 12.23 -12.21 24.95
CA GLY A 308 13.39 -12.04 25.81
C GLY A 308 13.04 -12.14 27.28
N GLU A 309 14.05 -11.94 28.11
CA GLU A 309 13.95 -11.96 29.57
C GLU A 309 14.51 -10.63 30.08
N LEU A 310 13.83 -10.02 31.05
CA LEU A 310 14.30 -8.85 31.77
C LEU A 310 14.70 -9.26 33.18
N GLU A 311 16.01 -9.19 33.46
CA GLU A 311 16.52 -9.28 34.82
C GLU A 311 16.53 -7.88 35.48
N TYR A 312 16.25 -7.81 36.78
CA TYR A 312 16.32 -6.54 37.51
C TYR A 312 17.73 -5.95 37.45
N ALA A 313 18.76 -6.80 37.51
CA ALA A 313 20.16 -6.39 37.48
C ALA A 313 20.56 -5.71 36.16
N ASP A 314 19.88 -6.04 35.07
CA ASP A 314 20.14 -5.45 33.75
C ASP A 314 19.53 -4.04 33.64
N GLY A 315 18.46 -3.77 34.39
CA GLY A 315 17.75 -2.48 34.42
C GLY A 315 16.96 -2.16 33.15
N SER A 316 17.35 -2.74 32.01
CA SER A 316 16.64 -2.62 30.74
C SER A 316 16.97 -3.79 29.81
N VAL A 317 16.02 -4.13 28.94
CA VAL A 317 16.24 -5.05 27.82
C VAL A 317 15.74 -4.41 26.54
N GLU A 318 16.45 -4.68 25.44
CA GLU A 318 16.12 -4.18 24.11
C GLU A 318 15.89 -5.34 23.15
N TRP A 319 14.82 -5.22 22.36
CA TRP A 319 14.58 -6.03 21.18
C TRP A 319 14.65 -5.12 19.95
N THR A 320 15.41 -5.54 18.94
CA THR A 320 15.56 -4.83 17.67
C THR A 320 15.18 -5.74 16.52
N ASN A 321 14.54 -5.18 15.51
CA ASN A 321 14.18 -5.89 14.29
C ASN A 321 14.43 -5.00 13.08
N GLU A 322 15.08 -5.55 12.05
CA GLU A 322 15.21 -4.89 10.75
C GLU A 322 14.12 -5.45 9.84
N VAL A 323 13.18 -4.59 9.45
CA VAL A 323 12.10 -4.95 8.53
C VAL A 323 12.55 -4.63 7.12
N GLU A 324 12.83 -5.66 6.33
CA GLU A 324 13.01 -5.52 4.89
C GLU A 324 11.69 -5.00 4.27
N ARG A 325 11.78 -3.93 3.48
CA ARG A 325 10.66 -3.29 2.80
C ARG A 325 10.51 -3.75 1.35
N ASP A 326 10.84 -5.01 1.11
CA ASP A 326 10.73 -5.62 -0.21
C ASP A 326 9.24 -5.83 -0.54
N MET A 327 8.69 -5.01 -1.45
CA MET A 327 7.35 -5.24 -1.96
C MET A 327 7.34 -6.36 -3.00
N GLU A 328 6.55 -7.40 -2.71
CA GLU A 328 6.17 -8.41 -3.69
C GLU A 328 4.99 -7.88 -4.50
N PHE A 329 5.28 -7.22 -5.62
CA PHE A 329 4.24 -6.65 -6.49
C PHE A 329 3.31 -7.73 -7.04
N ASP A 330 2.00 -7.49 -6.93
CA ASP A 330 0.99 -8.34 -7.54
C ASP A 330 1.10 -8.25 -9.07
N HIS A 331 1.76 -9.24 -9.65
CA HIS A 331 2.13 -9.30 -11.05
C HIS A 331 1.02 -9.89 -11.94
N GLU A 332 -0.21 -10.04 -11.43
CA GLU A 332 -1.31 -10.67 -12.18
C GLU A 332 -1.99 -9.73 -13.20
N HIS A 333 -1.67 -8.42 -13.21
CA HIS A 333 -2.32 -7.50 -14.13
C HIS A 333 -1.93 -7.78 -15.60
N PRO A 334 -2.90 -8.00 -16.51
CA PRO A 334 -2.63 -8.48 -17.87
C PRO A 334 -1.85 -7.50 -18.75
N ALA A 335 -1.78 -6.22 -18.37
CA ALA A 335 -1.05 -5.18 -19.09
C ALA A 335 0.41 -5.01 -18.66
N ILE A 336 0.80 -5.58 -17.51
CA ILE A 336 2.15 -5.46 -16.97
C ILE A 336 2.87 -6.77 -17.20
N GLY A 337 3.96 -6.72 -17.98
CA GLY A 337 4.81 -7.86 -18.23
C GLY A 337 6.11 -7.80 -17.45
N ARG A 338 6.78 -8.94 -17.30
CA ARG A 338 8.15 -9.04 -16.75
C ARG A 338 9.07 -9.64 -17.80
N ASN A 339 10.23 -9.05 -18.01
CA ASN A 339 11.23 -9.59 -18.93
C ASN A 339 12.19 -10.56 -18.21
N ASP A 340 13.03 -11.26 -18.98
CA ASP A 340 13.99 -12.24 -18.43
C ASP A 340 15.03 -11.62 -17.47
N GLY A 341 15.23 -10.30 -17.53
CA GLY A 341 16.08 -9.55 -16.61
C GLY A 341 15.41 -9.16 -15.29
N GLY A 342 14.14 -9.53 -15.10
CA GLY A 342 13.37 -9.21 -13.91
C GLY A 342 12.70 -7.84 -13.93
N ASN A 343 12.91 -7.03 -14.98
CA ASN A 343 12.33 -5.70 -15.12
C ASN A 343 10.88 -5.77 -15.59
N TYR A 344 10.09 -4.83 -15.10
CA TYR A 344 8.69 -4.67 -15.50
C TYR A 344 8.60 -3.87 -16.80
N TYR A 345 7.62 -4.19 -17.64
CA TYR A 345 7.34 -3.43 -18.84
C TYR A 345 5.84 -3.30 -19.12
N VAL A 346 5.47 -2.18 -19.73
CA VAL A 346 4.11 -1.90 -20.20
C VAL A 346 4.18 -1.12 -21.51
N THR A 347 3.24 -1.37 -22.43
CA THR A 347 3.08 -0.56 -23.63
C THR A 347 1.99 0.47 -23.41
N LEU A 348 2.38 1.75 -23.36
CA LEU A 348 1.51 2.90 -23.24
C LEU A 348 1.12 3.41 -24.63
N VAL A 349 -0.15 3.71 -24.84
CA VAL A 349 -0.68 4.25 -26.10
C VAL A 349 -1.46 5.54 -25.86
N ALA A 350 -1.07 6.61 -26.55
CA ALA A 350 -1.79 7.87 -26.63
C ALA A 350 -2.29 8.07 -28.06
N VAL A 351 -3.51 8.62 -28.21
CA VAL A 351 -4.24 8.81 -29.48
C VAL A 351 -5.03 10.10 -29.49
#